data_AF-A0A504YT49-F1
#
_entry.id   AF-A0A504YT49-F1
#
_cell.length_a   1.000
_cell.length_b   1.000
_cell.length_c   1.000
_cell.angle_alpha   90.00
_cell.angle_beta   90.00
_cell.angle_gamma   90.00
#
_symmetry.space_group_name_H-M   'P 1'
#
loop_
_entity.id
_entity.type
_entity.pdbx_description
1 polymer ?
#
loop_
_entity_poly.entity_id
_entity_poly.type
_entity_poly.pdbx_seq_one_letter_code
_entity_poly.pdbx_strand_id
1 'polypeptide(L)'
;MLRTVYCSNLIENLLVLKRLLLLLCLTALINVNTVRTLQHYRPGRRWRTQAPCAWLERGGIFNIPKYYSAPGPFVQPRQTCSGRDRCPLTWLPPQDLQALTFRLIGTDDMRDYEFQAHFCSPIYAFHHRYCTGEEGEIAFELRQMGTWLMLDRINCRCLGVADVERYGYSKGVLATDRVFRGNYIQMTCSSRPKCSEEDFCYVETPSTDGYIYGGRVPCICPKEYYCPIYFIRNKRIPQLNDGGRVISYGLRCKRRMY
;
A
#
# COMPACT_ATOMS: atom_id res chain seq x y z
N MET A 1 82.55 15.23 -7.38
CA MET A 1 81.90 14.44 -8.45
C MET A 1 81.10 13.32 -7.79
N LEU A 2 79.88 13.57 -7.28
CA LEU A 2 78.59 13.50 -8.00
C LEU A 2 78.33 12.11 -8.64
N ARG A 3 77.90 11.12 -7.85
CA ARG A 3 77.17 9.91 -8.33
C ARG A 3 76.67 9.01 -7.17
N THR A 4 75.83 9.52 -6.26
CA THR A 4 75.21 8.65 -5.23
C THR A 4 73.88 9.16 -4.65
N VAL A 5 73.21 10.13 -5.28
CA VAL A 5 71.98 10.75 -4.70
C VAL A 5 70.71 10.47 -5.53
N TYR A 6 70.82 9.84 -6.71
CA TYR A 6 69.66 9.66 -7.61
C TYR A 6 68.88 8.35 -7.44
N CYS A 7 69.36 7.36 -6.66
CA CYS A 7 68.66 6.09 -6.49
C CYS A 7 67.64 6.07 -5.34
N SER A 8 67.79 6.94 -4.33
CA SER A 8 66.93 6.93 -3.14
C SER A 8 65.55 7.58 -3.38
N ASN A 9 65.51 8.62 -4.21
CA ASN A 9 64.25 9.32 -4.56
C ASN A 9 63.36 8.53 -5.52
N LEU A 10 63.91 7.59 -6.29
CA LEU A 10 63.12 6.77 -7.22
C LEU A 10 62.36 5.65 -6.47
N ILE A 11 62.98 5.10 -5.42
CA ILE A 11 62.41 4.02 -4.60
C ILE A 11 61.29 4.55 -3.70
N GLU A 12 61.45 5.75 -3.11
CA GLU A 12 60.39 6.37 -2.31
C GLU A 12 59.16 6.73 -3.14
N ASN A 13 59.34 7.25 -4.36
CA ASN A 13 58.22 7.56 -5.26
C ASN A 13 57.47 6.29 -5.72
N LEU A 14 58.18 5.17 -5.93
CA LEU A 14 57.57 3.87 -6.26
C LEU A 14 56.76 3.29 -5.09
N LEU A 15 57.19 3.51 -3.85
CA LEU A 15 56.46 3.11 -2.63
C LEU A 15 55.19 3.93 -2.42
N VAL A 16 55.24 5.23 -2.69
CA VAL A 16 54.06 6.12 -2.62
C VAL A 16 53.05 5.76 -3.71
N LEU A 17 53.49 5.52 -4.95
CA LEU A 17 52.62 5.12 -6.06
C LEU A 17 51.96 3.76 -5.80
N LYS A 18 52.70 2.78 -5.25
CA LYS A 18 52.14 1.48 -4.83
C LYS A 18 51.09 1.62 -3.73
N ARG A 19 51.31 2.50 -2.74
CA ARG A 19 50.32 2.78 -1.68
C ARG A 19 49.07 3.48 -2.24
N LEU A 20 49.23 4.41 -3.18
CA LEU A 20 48.11 5.09 -3.83
C LEU A 20 47.27 4.14 -4.69
N LEU A 21 47.91 3.25 -5.45
CA LEU A 21 47.24 2.21 -6.24
C LEU A 21 46.52 1.18 -5.34
N LEU A 22 47.10 0.80 -4.20
CA LEU A 22 46.43 -0.07 -3.23
C LEU A 22 45.21 0.60 -2.58
N LEU A 23 45.29 1.90 -2.27
CA LEU A 23 44.16 2.69 -1.78
C LEU A 23 43.05 2.85 -2.82
N LEU A 24 43.40 3.03 -4.10
CA LEU A 24 42.45 3.08 -5.21
C LEU A 24 41.81 1.71 -5.48
N CYS A 25 42.55 0.60 -5.37
CA CYS A 25 41.97 -0.75 -5.44
C CYS A 25 41.06 -1.07 -4.24
N LEU A 26 41.42 -0.63 -3.03
CA LEU A 26 40.58 -0.80 -1.83
C LEU A 26 39.29 0.01 -1.91
N THR A 27 39.31 1.24 -2.44
CA THR A 27 38.09 2.03 -2.64
C THR A 27 37.24 1.52 -3.81
N ALA A 28 37.85 0.94 -4.85
CA ALA A 28 37.14 0.25 -5.92
C ALA A 28 36.46 -1.04 -5.42
N LEU A 29 37.09 -1.80 -4.51
CA LEU A 29 36.48 -2.99 -3.89
C LEU A 29 35.38 -2.65 -2.88
N ILE A 30 35.42 -1.47 -2.26
CA ILE A 30 34.35 -0.99 -1.36
C ILE A 30 33.12 -0.50 -2.15
N ASN A 31 33.26 -0.16 -3.44
CA ASN A 31 32.17 0.31 -4.31
C ASN A 31 31.50 -0.77 -5.19
N VAL A 32 31.84 -2.05 -5.02
CA VAL A 32 31.21 -3.19 -5.75
C VAL A 32 30.26 -3.99 -4.83
N ASN A 33 29.67 -3.35 -3.81
CA ASN A 33 28.55 -3.92 -3.04
C ASN A 33 27.25 -3.12 -3.12
N THR A 34 27.19 -2.08 -3.94
CA THR A 34 25.95 -1.39 -4.29
C THR A 34 25.54 -1.75 -5.71
N VAL A 35 24.98 -2.95 -5.88
CA VAL A 35 23.88 -3.31 -6.81
C VAL A 35 23.74 -4.83 -6.74
N ARG A 36 22.64 -5.28 -6.11
CA ARG A 36 22.04 -6.63 -6.05
C ARG A 36 21.79 -7.06 -4.62
N THR A 37 20.65 -6.63 -4.08
CA THR A 37 19.54 -7.53 -3.72
C THR A 37 18.43 -6.66 -3.14
N LEU A 38 17.26 -6.71 -3.77
CA LEU A 38 15.99 -6.45 -3.09
C LEU A 38 15.85 -7.51 -1.99
N GLN A 39 16.52 -7.29 -0.86
CA GLN A 39 16.35 -8.11 0.32
C GLN A 39 14.92 -7.90 0.83
N HIS A 40 14.10 -8.91 0.59
CA HIS A 40 12.79 -9.08 1.20
C HIS A 40 12.96 -8.97 2.72
N TYR A 41 12.55 -7.84 3.28
CA TYR A 41 12.33 -7.72 4.72
C TYR A 41 11.23 -8.71 5.11
N ARG A 42 11.60 -9.81 5.77
CA ARG A 42 10.63 -10.68 6.46
C ARG A 42 10.16 -9.94 7.72
N PRO A 43 8.85 -9.61 7.86
CA PRO A 43 8.35 -8.95 9.06
C PRO A 43 8.58 -9.81 10.32
N GLY A 44 8.93 -9.16 11.44
CA GLY A 44 9.31 -9.75 12.74
C GLY A 44 8.14 -10.21 13.62
N ARG A 45 8.41 -11.18 14.51
CA ARG A 45 7.51 -12.19 15.12
C ARG A 45 6.60 -11.70 16.27
N ARG A 46 5.96 -10.53 16.14
CA ARG A 46 5.01 -10.00 17.14
C ARG A 46 3.82 -9.40 16.38
N TRP A 47 2.81 -10.22 16.10
CA TRP A 47 1.76 -9.98 15.08
C TRP A 47 2.37 -9.60 13.73
N ARG A 48 2.93 -10.61 13.03
CA ARG A 48 3.56 -10.42 11.72
C ARG A 48 2.50 -10.07 10.72
N THR A 49 2.49 -8.82 10.28
CA THR A 49 1.90 -8.42 9.01
C THR A 49 2.19 -9.52 7.95
N GLN A 50 1.15 -10.16 7.43
CA GLN A 50 1.25 -11.32 6.55
C GLN A 50 1.29 -10.87 5.10
N ALA A 51 2.35 -11.25 4.38
CA ALA A 51 2.42 -11.01 2.96
C ALA A 51 1.49 -12.00 2.23
N PRO A 52 0.73 -11.54 1.21
CA PRO A 52 0.01 -12.44 0.33
C PRO A 52 0.97 -13.15 -0.62
N CYS A 53 0.65 -14.39 -1.00
CA CYS A 53 1.38 -15.19 -1.99
C CYS A 53 1.03 -14.84 -3.44
N ALA A 54 -0.18 -14.33 -3.69
CA ALA A 54 -0.61 -13.82 -4.99
C ALA A 54 -1.67 -12.73 -4.83
N TRP A 55 -1.75 -11.88 -5.84
CA TRP A 55 -2.84 -10.93 -6.05
C TRP A 55 -3.60 -11.26 -7.29
N LEU A 56 -4.92 -11.27 -7.15
CA LEU A 56 -5.82 -11.43 -8.27
C LEU A 56 -6.67 -10.17 -8.39
N GLU A 57 -6.95 -9.77 -9.63
CA GLU A 57 -7.68 -8.56 -9.93
C GLU A 57 -8.78 -8.80 -10.97
N ARG A 58 -9.98 -8.25 -10.71
CA ARG A 58 -11.10 -8.21 -11.64
C ARG A 58 -11.57 -6.78 -11.86
N GLY A 59 -11.64 -6.37 -13.13
CA GLY A 59 -12.22 -5.10 -13.55
C GLY A 59 -11.35 -3.84 -13.37
N GLY A 60 -10.10 -3.97 -12.91
CA GLY A 60 -9.13 -2.86 -12.81
C GLY A 60 -8.15 -2.79 -13.99
N ILE A 61 -7.11 -1.95 -13.87
CA ILE A 61 -6.19 -1.58 -14.97
C ILE A 61 -5.45 -2.79 -15.55
N PHE A 62 -5.07 -3.76 -14.71
CA PHE A 62 -4.32 -4.91 -15.16
C PHE A 62 -5.23 -5.99 -15.76
N ASN A 63 -6.55 -5.85 -15.64
CA ASN A 63 -7.54 -6.75 -16.24
C ASN A 63 -8.45 -6.02 -17.25
N ILE A 64 -7.85 -5.11 -18.04
CA ILE A 64 -8.49 -4.49 -19.21
C ILE A 64 -7.99 -5.25 -20.45
N PRO A 65 -8.85 -5.60 -21.43
CA PRO A 65 -8.45 -6.31 -22.66
C PRO A 65 -7.25 -5.70 -23.40
N LYS A 66 -7.05 -4.39 -23.27
CA LYS A 66 -5.91 -3.65 -23.83
C LYS A 66 -4.55 -4.09 -23.23
N TYR A 67 -4.52 -4.44 -21.95
CA TYR A 67 -3.29 -4.77 -21.21
C TYR A 67 -3.22 -6.24 -20.78
N TYR A 68 -4.34 -6.96 -20.83
CA TYR A 68 -4.44 -8.37 -20.46
C TYR A 68 -5.48 -9.07 -21.31
N SER A 69 -5.04 -10.06 -22.09
CA SER A 69 -5.86 -10.78 -23.06
C SER A 69 -6.25 -12.19 -22.62
N ALA A 70 -5.78 -12.65 -21.45
CA ALA A 70 -6.09 -13.98 -20.97
C ALA A 70 -7.48 -14.03 -20.32
N PRO A 71 -8.24 -15.13 -20.49
CA PRO A 71 -9.53 -15.29 -19.83
C PRO A 71 -9.35 -15.42 -18.31
N GLY A 72 -10.07 -14.59 -17.55
CA GLY A 72 -10.12 -14.67 -16.08
C GLY A 72 -9.53 -13.44 -15.37
N PRO A 73 -9.26 -13.53 -14.05
CA PRO A 73 -8.61 -12.45 -13.31
C PRO A 73 -7.17 -12.25 -13.80
N PHE A 74 -6.66 -11.03 -13.69
CA PHE A 74 -5.22 -10.79 -13.75
C PHE A 74 -4.59 -11.40 -12.48
N VAL A 75 -3.48 -12.10 -12.62
CA VAL A 75 -2.79 -12.76 -11.51
C VAL A 75 -1.36 -12.27 -11.41
N GLN A 76 -1.00 -11.72 -10.25
CA GLN A 76 0.36 -11.34 -9.91
C GLN A 76 0.88 -12.20 -8.75
N PRO A 77 1.76 -13.18 -9.02
CA PRO A 77 2.49 -13.88 -7.97
C PRO A 77 3.34 -12.90 -7.15
N ARG A 78 3.38 -13.10 -5.83
CA ARG A 78 4.07 -12.21 -4.89
C ARG A 78 5.18 -12.91 -4.13
N GLN A 79 4.89 -14.07 -3.55
CA GLN A 79 5.89 -14.90 -2.86
C GLN A 79 5.61 -16.39 -3.04
N THR A 80 6.66 -17.19 -2.94
CA THR A 80 6.56 -18.65 -2.98
C THR A 80 6.19 -19.19 -1.60
N CYS A 81 5.20 -20.08 -1.55
CA CYS A 81 4.85 -20.80 -0.34
C CYS A 81 5.91 -21.86 0.00
N SER A 82 6.17 -22.05 1.29
CA SER A 82 7.15 -23.02 1.78
C SER A 82 6.53 -24.40 1.99
N GLY A 83 7.30 -25.46 1.73
CA GLY A 83 6.90 -26.82 2.04
C GLY A 83 5.90 -27.39 1.04
N ARG A 84 4.79 -27.95 1.53
CA ARG A 84 3.73 -28.56 0.70
C ARG A 84 2.63 -27.58 0.32
N ASP A 85 2.61 -26.40 0.93
CA ASP A 85 1.59 -25.39 0.69
C ASP A 85 1.75 -24.80 -0.72
N ARG A 86 0.65 -24.66 -1.44
CA ARG A 86 0.63 -24.05 -2.78
C ARG A 86 -0.21 -22.79 -2.72
N CYS A 87 0.30 -21.72 -3.32
CA CYS A 87 -0.49 -20.51 -3.48
C CYS A 87 -1.60 -20.79 -4.51
N PRO A 88 -2.88 -20.63 -4.17
CA PRO A 88 -3.93 -20.68 -5.17
C PRO A 88 -3.73 -19.52 -6.17
N LEU A 89 -3.88 -19.78 -7.47
CA LEU A 89 -3.75 -18.77 -8.53
C LEU A 89 -5.05 -18.59 -9.32
N THR A 90 -6.14 -19.16 -8.83
CA THR A 90 -7.50 -19.05 -9.38
C THR A 90 -8.37 -18.28 -8.43
N TRP A 91 -9.35 -17.53 -8.93
CA TRP A 91 -10.27 -16.81 -8.07
C TRP A 91 -11.06 -17.77 -7.17
N LEU A 92 -11.01 -17.54 -5.86
CA LEU A 92 -11.64 -18.38 -4.85
C LEU A 92 -12.99 -17.80 -4.40
N PRO A 93 -13.87 -18.60 -3.79
CA PRO A 93 -15.04 -18.08 -3.09
C PRO A 93 -14.63 -17.06 -2.01
N PRO A 94 -15.40 -15.99 -1.76
CA PRO A 94 -15.05 -14.97 -0.76
C PRO A 94 -14.84 -15.48 0.69
N GLN A 95 -15.29 -16.69 0.99
CA GLN A 95 -15.30 -17.34 2.30
C GLN A 95 -14.13 -18.32 2.45
N ASP A 96 -13.31 -18.45 1.41
CA ASP A 96 -12.14 -19.29 1.43
C ASP A 96 -11.19 -18.85 2.55
N LEU A 97 -10.60 -19.83 3.23
CA LEU A 97 -9.78 -19.56 4.40
C LEU A 97 -8.40 -19.00 4.07
N GLN A 98 -7.98 -19.08 2.80
CA GLN A 98 -6.68 -18.62 2.30
C GLN A 98 -6.80 -17.34 1.47
N ALA A 99 -7.96 -16.71 1.40
CA ALA A 99 -8.19 -15.53 0.58
C ALA A 99 -8.94 -14.41 1.32
N LEU A 100 -8.62 -13.17 0.96
CA LEU A 100 -9.41 -11.98 1.26
C LEU A 100 -9.91 -11.39 -0.05
N THR A 101 -11.23 -11.24 -0.17
CA THR A 101 -11.84 -10.54 -1.31
C THR A 101 -12.29 -9.15 -0.88
N PHE A 102 -11.83 -8.13 -1.58
CA PHE A 102 -12.12 -6.75 -1.23
C PHE A 102 -12.07 -5.80 -2.42
N ARG A 103 -12.65 -4.61 -2.25
CA ARG A 103 -12.66 -3.54 -3.25
C ARG A 103 -11.83 -2.37 -2.77
N LEU A 104 -10.93 -1.88 -3.61
CA LEU A 104 -10.22 -0.62 -3.37
C LEU A 104 -10.92 0.53 -4.10
N ILE A 105 -10.77 1.73 -3.54
CA ILE A 105 -11.24 2.95 -4.20
C ILE A 105 -10.39 3.18 -5.45
N GLY A 106 -11.04 3.37 -6.59
CA GLY A 106 -10.40 3.66 -7.87
C GLY A 106 -9.97 5.12 -8.03
N THR A 107 -9.17 5.39 -9.05
CA THR A 107 -8.77 6.74 -9.51
C THR A 107 -9.66 7.20 -10.67
N ASP A 108 -9.38 8.35 -11.29
CA ASP A 108 -10.04 8.76 -12.56
C ASP A 108 -9.90 7.70 -13.65
N ASP A 109 -8.67 7.23 -13.88
CA ASP A 109 -8.33 6.25 -14.92
C ASP A 109 -8.76 4.81 -14.59
N MET A 110 -9.21 4.55 -13.36
CA MET A 110 -9.48 3.20 -12.86
C MET A 110 -10.79 3.12 -12.10
N ARG A 111 -11.69 2.25 -12.55
CA ARG A 111 -12.93 1.94 -11.82
C ARG A 111 -12.59 1.28 -10.49
N ASP A 112 -13.50 1.38 -9.53
CA ASP A 112 -13.41 0.55 -8.33
C ASP A 112 -13.41 -0.91 -8.77
N TYR A 113 -12.49 -1.69 -8.20
CA TYR A 113 -12.10 -2.97 -8.76
C TYR A 113 -11.87 -3.98 -7.63
N GLU A 114 -12.19 -5.23 -7.93
CA GLU A 114 -12.16 -6.30 -6.94
C GLU A 114 -10.79 -6.95 -6.94
N PHE A 115 -10.24 -7.05 -5.74
CA PHE A 115 -9.02 -7.75 -5.44
C PHE A 115 -9.30 -9.02 -4.68
N GLN A 116 -8.46 -10.01 -4.94
CA GLN A 116 -8.30 -11.14 -4.05
C GLN A 116 -6.83 -11.27 -3.64
N ALA A 117 -6.57 -11.13 -2.35
CA ALA A 117 -5.26 -11.40 -1.78
C ALA A 117 -5.24 -12.84 -1.27
N HIS A 118 -4.34 -13.66 -1.82
CA HIS A 118 -4.19 -15.07 -1.43
C HIS A 118 -3.02 -15.25 -0.48
N PHE A 119 -3.10 -16.24 0.40
CA PHE A 119 -2.10 -16.52 1.42
C PHE A 119 -1.70 -18.00 1.37
N CYS A 120 -0.47 -18.30 1.82
CA CYS A 120 0.04 -19.67 1.80
C CYS A 120 -0.64 -20.59 2.83
N SER A 121 -1.23 -20.02 3.86
CA SER A 121 -1.90 -20.74 4.94
C SER A 121 -3.22 -20.05 5.27
N PRO A 122 -4.17 -20.76 5.91
CA PRO A 122 -5.39 -20.15 6.40
C PRO A 122 -5.10 -18.91 7.25
N ILE A 123 -5.78 -17.80 6.96
CA ILE A 123 -5.59 -16.52 7.66
C ILE A 123 -6.53 -16.34 8.85
N TYR A 124 -7.64 -17.07 8.87
CA TYR A 124 -8.61 -17.00 9.96
C TYR A 124 -8.29 -18.04 11.03
N ALA A 125 -8.28 -17.62 12.30
CA ALA A 125 -8.22 -18.54 13.42
C ALA A 125 -9.53 -19.36 13.53
N PHE A 126 -9.45 -20.52 14.16
CA PHE A 126 -10.57 -21.49 14.30
C PHE A 126 -11.86 -20.86 14.86
N HIS A 127 -11.76 -19.85 15.73
CA HIS A 127 -12.91 -19.15 16.34
C HIS A 127 -13.14 -17.71 15.83
N HIS A 128 -12.57 -17.33 14.68
CA HIS A 128 -12.92 -16.03 14.09
C HIS A 128 -14.40 -16.00 13.71
N ARG A 129 -15.16 -15.14 14.37
CA ARG A 129 -16.56 -14.88 14.09
C ARG A 129 -16.76 -14.26 12.71
N TYR A 130 -17.96 -14.40 12.18
CA TYR A 130 -18.41 -13.57 11.05
C TYR A 130 -18.69 -12.14 11.53
N CYS A 131 -18.50 -11.18 10.63
CA CYS A 131 -18.82 -9.79 10.89
C CYS A 131 -20.34 -9.64 11.02
N THR A 132 -20.79 -8.75 11.92
CA THR A 132 -22.21 -8.45 12.12
C THR A 132 -22.73 -7.56 10.99
N GLY A 133 -21.84 -6.81 10.34
CA GLY A 133 -22.19 -5.85 9.30
C GLY A 133 -22.65 -4.50 9.87
N GLU A 134 -22.43 -4.27 11.17
CA GLU A 134 -22.68 -2.99 11.82
C GLU A 134 -21.81 -1.87 11.22
N GLU A 135 -22.36 -0.65 11.19
CA GLU A 135 -21.63 0.50 10.68
C GLU A 135 -20.34 0.73 11.48
N GLY A 136 -19.22 0.89 10.77
CA GLY A 136 -17.92 1.12 11.39
C GLY A 136 -17.22 -0.14 11.92
N GLU A 137 -17.82 -1.33 11.80
CA GLU A 137 -17.18 -2.60 12.14
C GLU A 137 -16.02 -2.89 11.18
N ILE A 138 -14.79 -2.89 11.71
CA ILE A 138 -13.60 -3.24 10.91
C ILE A 138 -13.47 -4.75 10.84
N ALA A 139 -13.55 -5.32 9.64
CA ALA A 139 -13.33 -6.73 9.37
C ALA A 139 -11.85 -7.11 9.43
N PHE A 140 -11.01 -6.36 8.72
CA PHE A 140 -9.56 -6.56 8.69
C PHE A 140 -8.85 -5.26 8.27
N GLU A 141 -7.55 -5.20 8.52
CA GLU A 141 -6.70 -4.08 8.16
C GLU A 141 -5.57 -4.56 7.24
N LEU A 142 -5.40 -3.86 6.13
CA LEU A 142 -4.26 -4.02 5.23
C LEU A 142 -3.26 -2.89 5.49
N ARG A 143 -1.98 -3.21 5.46
CA ARG A 143 -0.89 -2.24 5.51
C ARG A 143 -0.22 -2.14 4.15
N GLN A 144 -0.20 -0.93 3.60
CA GLN A 144 0.54 -0.63 2.39
C GLN A 144 2.02 -0.38 2.70
N MET A 145 2.91 -1.13 2.05
CA MET A 145 4.36 -0.96 2.11
C MET A 145 4.95 -1.02 0.70
N GLY A 146 5.24 0.16 0.13
CA GLY A 146 5.61 0.29 -1.28
C GLY A 146 4.47 -0.22 -2.18
N THR A 147 4.78 -1.20 -3.02
CA THR A 147 3.80 -1.86 -3.90
C THR A 147 3.17 -3.10 -3.25
N TRP A 148 3.27 -3.26 -1.94
CA TRP A 148 2.66 -4.36 -1.19
C TRP A 148 1.47 -3.87 -0.36
N LEU A 149 0.43 -4.67 -0.32
CA LEU A 149 -0.74 -4.64 0.56
C LEU A 149 -0.67 -5.91 1.38
N MET A 150 -0.18 -5.78 2.59
CA MET A 150 -0.01 -6.91 3.49
C MET A 150 -1.15 -6.93 4.50
N LEU A 151 -1.55 -8.12 4.95
CA LEU A 151 -2.57 -8.26 5.96
C LEU A 151 -1.98 -7.96 7.34
N ASP A 152 -2.44 -6.89 7.99
CA ASP A 152 -1.92 -6.50 9.31
C ASP A 152 -2.73 -7.12 10.45
N ARG A 153 -4.07 -7.07 10.34
CA ARG A 153 -4.99 -7.58 11.38
C ARG A 153 -6.26 -8.15 10.76
N ILE A 154 -6.84 -9.17 11.41
CA ILE A 154 -8.22 -9.63 11.16
C ILE A 154 -8.99 -9.56 12.47
N ASN A 155 -10.22 -9.05 12.42
CA ASN A 155 -11.15 -9.01 13.53
C ASN A 155 -12.36 -9.96 13.32
N CYS A 156 -12.86 -10.06 12.08
CA CYS A 156 -13.98 -10.93 11.72
C CYS A 156 -13.95 -11.32 10.24
N ARG A 157 -14.81 -12.27 9.84
CA ARG A 157 -14.91 -12.81 8.49
C ARG A 157 -16.05 -12.15 7.71
N CYS A 158 -15.76 -11.66 6.50
CA CYS A 158 -16.81 -11.24 5.58
C CYS A 158 -17.44 -12.46 4.88
N LEU A 159 -18.76 -12.41 4.66
CA LEU A 159 -19.46 -13.34 3.78
C LEU A 159 -19.43 -12.89 2.31
N GLY A 160 -18.90 -11.71 2.01
CA GLY A 160 -18.83 -11.15 0.67
C GLY A 160 -17.58 -10.31 0.48
N VAL A 161 -17.62 -9.40 -0.50
CA VAL A 161 -16.54 -8.47 -0.80
C VAL A 161 -16.50 -7.39 0.29
N ALA A 162 -15.33 -7.19 0.89
CA ALA A 162 -15.13 -6.09 1.84
C ALA A 162 -14.87 -4.77 1.12
N ASP A 163 -15.42 -3.68 1.63
CA ASP A 163 -15.19 -2.31 1.13
C ASP A 163 -14.26 -1.54 2.07
N VAL A 164 -13.68 -0.45 1.58
CA VAL A 164 -12.87 0.43 2.43
C VAL A 164 -13.75 1.16 3.43
N GLU A 165 -13.43 1.03 4.72
CA GLU A 165 -14.02 1.83 5.79
C GLU A 165 -13.31 3.16 5.94
N ARG A 166 -11.99 3.09 6.11
CA ARG A 166 -11.14 4.23 6.41
C ARG A 166 -9.69 3.97 6.05
N TYR A 167 -8.97 5.07 5.84
CA TYR A 167 -7.53 5.06 5.70
C TYR A 167 -6.89 5.68 6.95
N GLY A 168 -5.86 5.03 7.47
CA GLY A 168 -5.00 5.53 8.53
C GLY A 168 -3.64 5.98 8.01
N TYR A 169 -3.08 7.01 8.63
CA TYR A 169 -1.78 7.61 8.32
C TYR A 169 -0.80 7.29 9.43
N SER A 170 0.35 6.74 9.06
CA SER A 170 1.45 6.45 9.99
C SER A 170 2.06 7.71 10.62
N LYS A 171 1.87 8.87 9.99
CA LYS A 171 2.30 10.19 10.49
C LYS A 171 1.18 11.19 10.26
N GLY A 172 1.01 12.11 11.21
CA GLY A 172 0.08 13.22 11.07
C GLY A 172 0.40 14.07 9.85
N VAL A 173 -0.63 14.50 9.13
CA VAL A 173 -0.51 15.40 7.98
C VAL A 173 -1.25 16.71 8.23
N LEU A 174 -0.77 17.78 7.61
CA LEU A 174 -1.48 19.06 7.62
C LEU A 174 -2.59 19.03 6.55
N ALA A 175 -3.64 19.82 6.73
CA ALA A 175 -4.68 19.98 5.72
C ALA A 175 -4.14 20.54 4.39
N THR A 176 -3.00 21.25 4.44
CA THR A 176 -2.31 21.81 3.27
C THR A 176 -1.42 20.79 2.54
N ASP A 177 -1.18 19.59 3.11
CA ASP A 177 -0.36 18.57 2.48
C ASP A 177 -0.97 18.14 1.15
N ARG A 178 -0.15 18.10 0.10
CA ARG A 178 -0.62 17.82 -1.26
C ARG A 178 -0.73 16.33 -1.59
N VAL A 179 -0.21 15.47 -0.71
CA VAL A 179 -0.01 14.05 -0.96
C VAL A 179 -0.85 13.24 0.01
N PHE A 180 -1.56 12.25 -0.52
CA PHE A 180 -2.27 11.28 0.28
C PHE A 180 -1.28 10.30 0.94
N ARG A 181 -1.43 10.10 2.25
CA ARG A 181 -0.52 9.26 3.06
C ARG A 181 -1.20 8.04 3.69
N GLY A 182 -2.37 7.64 3.15
CA GLY A 182 -3.06 6.41 3.54
C GLY A 182 -2.15 5.21 3.38
N ASN A 183 -1.80 4.57 4.49
CA ASN A 183 -0.96 3.37 4.47
C ASN A 183 -1.49 2.25 5.38
N TYR A 184 -2.52 2.52 6.15
CA TYR A 184 -3.37 1.52 6.79
C TYR A 184 -4.74 1.61 6.13
N ILE A 185 -5.24 0.51 5.60
CA ILE A 185 -6.52 0.42 4.90
C ILE A 185 -7.40 -0.49 5.71
N GLN A 186 -8.37 0.08 6.41
CA GLN A 186 -9.30 -0.67 7.23
C GLN A 186 -10.52 -1.01 6.39
N MET A 187 -10.86 -2.29 6.35
CA MET A 187 -11.90 -2.85 5.49
C MET A 187 -13.11 -3.23 6.33
N THR A 188 -14.30 -3.07 5.79
CA THR A 188 -15.58 -3.39 6.42
C THR A 188 -16.41 -4.31 5.52
N CYS A 189 -17.28 -5.11 6.12
CA CYS A 189 -18.32 -5.85 5.37
C CYS A 189 -19.67 -5.12 5.41
N SER A 190 -19.78 -3.98 6.09
CA SER A 190 -21.00 -3.17 6.14
C SER A 190 -21.30 -2.60 4.76
N SER A 191 -22.55 -2.66 4.33
CA SER A 191 -22.97 -2.01 3.09
C SER A 191 -22.87 -0.49 3.22
N ARG A 192 -22.53 0.19 2.12
CA ARG A 192 -22.46 1.65 2.08
C ARG A 192 -23.48 2.22 1.11
N PRO A 193 -24.11 3.36 1.46
CA PRO A 193 -24.96 4.06 0.52
C PRO A 193 -24.13 4.62 -0.64
N LYS A 194 -24.80 4.90 -1.76
CA LYS A 194 -24.20 5.67 -2.86
C LYS A 194 -24.17 7.15 -2.48
N CYS A 195 -23.09 7.84 -2.83
CA CYS A 195 -22.98 9.28 -2.61
C CYS A 195 -23.95 10.06 -3.52
N SER A 196 -24.61 11.08 -2.97
CA SER A 196 -25.21 12.19 -3.71
C SER A 196 -24.14 13.21 -4.14
N GLU A 197 -24.53 14.23 -4.90
CA GLU A 197 -23.61 15.26 -5.39
C GLU A 197 -23.02 16.16 -4.27
N GLU A 198 -23.78 16.35 -3.19
CA GLU A 198 -23.36 17.16 -2.05
C GLU A 198 -22.55 16.38 -1.02
N ASP A 199 -22.64 15.04 -1.06
CA ASP A 199 -21.95 14.17 -0.11
C ASP A 199 -20.44 14.19 -0.28
N PHE A 200 -19.75 14.11 0.85
CA PHE A 200 -18.32 13.86 0.86
C PHE A 200 -18.05 12.36 0.81
N CYS A 201 -17.40 11.89 -0.26
CA CYS A 201 -16.97 10.50 -0.40
C CYS A 201 -15.78 10.12 0.50
N TYR A 202 -15.09 11.12 1.05
CA TYR A 202 -14.01 10.93 2.01
C TYR A 202 -13.99 12.09 3.00
N VAL A 203 -13.88 11.79 4.29
CA VAL A 203 -13.91 12.79 5.37
C VAL A 203 -12.75 12.56 6.32
N GLU A 204 -11.93 13.59 6.51
CA GLU A 204 -10.81 13.63 7.44
C GLU A 204 -11.16 14.53 8.62
N THR A 205 -11.00 14.03 9.85
CA THR A 205 -11.23 14.81 11.07
C THR A 205 -9.88 15.16 11.69
N PRO A 206 -9.55 16.45 11.86
CA PRO A 206 -8.35 16.87 12.58
C PRO A 206 -8.38 16.38 14.03
N SER A 207 -7.22 15.93 14.51
CA SER A 207 -6.99 15.63 15.92
C SER A 207 -6.83 16.93 16.72
N THR A 208 -6.74 16.79 18.05
CA THR A 208 -6.59 17.92 18.99
C THR A 208 -5.29 18.70 18.80
N ASP A 209 -4.28 18.07 18.23
CA ASP A 209 -2.98 18.67 17.86
C ASP A 209 -3.00 19.37 16.48
N GLY A 210 -4.15 19.39 15.81
CA GLY A 210 -4.34 20.00 14.49
C GLY A 210 -3.88 19.13 13.31
N TYR A 211 -3.30 17.96 13.56
CA TYR A 211 -2.89 17.02 12.51
C TYR A 211 -4.03 16.07 12.14
N ILE A 212 -4.00 15.60 10.89
CA ILE A 212 -4.91 14.58 10.37
C ILE A 212 -4.17 13.24 10.37
N TYR A 213 -4.78 12.21 10.96
CA TYR A 213 -4.22 10.86 11.05
C TYR A 213 -4.96 9.83 10.18
N GLY A 214 -5.92 10.28 9.38
CA GLY A 214 -6.71 9.42 8.53
C GLY A 214 -8.04 10.05 8.16
N GLY A 215 -8.86 9.27 7.46
CA GLY A 215 -10.21 9.67 7.08
C GLY A 215 -11.09 8.46 6.76
N ARG A 216 -12.40 8.68 6.83
CA ARG A 216 -13.45 7.69 6.61
C ARG A 216 -14.08 7.84 5.24
N VAL A 217 -14.62 6.75 4.71
CA VAL A 217 -15.30 6.69 3.41
C VAL A 217 -16.80 6.48 3.66
N PRO A 218 -17.62 7.51 3.87
CA PRO A 218 -19.00 7.31 4.31
C PRO A 218 -19.91 6.68 3.24
N CYS A 219 -19.63 6.93 1.96
CA CYS A 219 -20.46 6.49 0.83
C CYS A 219 -19.59 6.08 -0.36
N ILE A 220 -20.17 5.32 -1.30
CA ILE A 220 -19.52 4.87 -2.53
C ILE A 220 -19.92 5.81 -3.67
N CYS A 221 -18.93 6.34 -4.42
CA CYS A 221 -19.24 7.17 -5.57
C CYS A 221 -19.98 6.37 -6.67
N PRO A 222 -20.94 6.97 -7.38
CA PRO A 222 -21.58 6.33 -8.54
C PRO A 222 -20.56 5.96 -9.62
N LYS A 223 -20.93 5.05 -10.54
CA LYS A 223 -20.03 4.44 -11.53
C LYS A 223 -19.34 5.45 -12.46
N GLU A 224 -20.02 6.55 -12.76
CA GLU A 224 -19.54 7.65 -13.60
C GLU A 224 -18.57 8.58 -12.86
N TYR A 225 -18.42 8.39 -11.56
CA TYR A 225 -17.63 9.21 -10.66
C TYR A 225 -16.57 8.38 -9.91
N TYR A 226 -15.64 9.07 -9.25
CA TYR A 226 -14.63 8.48 -8.38
C TYR A 226 -14.35 9.39 -7.19
N CYS A 227 -13.82 8.83 -6.10
CA CYS A 227 -13.38 9.60 -4.96
C CYS A 227 -11.90 9.99 -5.12
N PRO A 228 -11.53 11.28 -5.18
CA PRO A 228 -10.20 11.71 -5.61
C PRO A 228 -9.13 11.63 -4.50
N ILE A 229 -9.10 10.55 -3.71
CA ILE A 229 -8.21 10.40 -2.55
C ILE A 229 -6.74 10.39 -2.95
N TYR A 230 -6.35 9.71 -4.04
CA TYR A 230 -4.95 9.62 -4.47
C TYR A 230 -4.43 10.92 -5.09
N PHE A 231 -5.34 11.82 -5.47
CA PHE A 231 -5.06 13.12 -6.05
C PHE A 231 -5.64 14.24 -5.18
N ILE A 232 -5.42 14.16 -3.87
CA ILE A 232 -6.02 15.04 -2.85
C ILE A 232 -5.59 16.51 -2.92
N ARG A 233 -4.50 16.80 -3.64
CA ARG A 233 -3.90 18.14 -3.76
C ARG A 233 -4.96 19.23 -4.01
N ASN A 234 -5.07 20.17 -3.07
CA ASN A 234 -5.98 21.32 -3.11
C ASN A 234 -7.48 20.95 -3.27
N LYS A 235 -7.87 19.71 -2.97
CA LYS A 235 -9.27 19.25 -3.08
C LYS A 235 -10.01 19.15 -1.75
N ARG A 236 -9.31 19.32 -0.62
CA ARG A 236 -9.92 19.33 0.72
C ARG A 236 -10.86 20.51 0.87
N ILE A 237 -12.13 20.23 1.17
CA ILE A 237 -13.16 21.23 1.42
C ILE A 237 -13.37 21.29 2.94
N PRO A 238 -13.07 22.41 3.62
CA PRO A 238 -13.29 22.53 5.06
C PRO A 238 -14.79 22.54 5.36
N GLN A 239 -15.20 21.80 6.39
CA GLN A 239 -16.50 21.93 7.02
C GLN A 239 -16.34 22.73 8.30
N LEU A 240 -17.16 23.77 8.44
CA LEU A 240 -17.14 24.65 9.61
C LEU A 240 -18.32 24.30 10.53
N ASN A 241 -18.12 24.45 11.83
CA ASN A 241 -19.24 24.54 12.77
C ASN A 241 -19.84 25.95 12.78
N ASP A 242 -20.92 26.15 13.55
CA ASP A 242 -21.59 27.45 13.70
C ASP A 242 -20.67 28.57 14.20
N GLY A 243 -19.60 28.21 14.93
CA GLY A 243 -18.57 29.14 15.40
C GLY A 243 -17.46 29.43 14.40
N GLY A 244 -17.56 28.98 13.15
CA GLY A 244 -16.56 29.19 12.11
C GLY A 244 -15.28 28.35 12.27
N ARG A 245 -15.24 27.40 13.20
CA ARG A 245 -14.10 26.49 13.40
C ARG A 245 -14.21 25.29 12.47
N VAL A 246 -13.11 24.91 11.83
CA VAL A 246 -13.03 23.70 11.02
C VAL A 246 -13.20 22.46 11.90
N ILE A 247 -14.20 21.64 11.59
CA ILE A 247 -14.48 20.35 12.26
C ILE A 247 -14.07 19.15 11.43
N SER A 248 -14.01 19.28 10.09
CA SER A 248 -13.52 18.23 9.20
C SER A 248 -13.12 18.78 7.84
N TYR A 249 -12.46 17.95 7.05
CA TYR A 249 -12.17 18.20 5.64
C TYR A 249 -12.79 17.09 4.80
N GLY A 250 -13.57 17.46 3.80
CA GLY A 250 -14.24 16.53 2.89
C GLY A 250 -13.66 16.54 1.48
N LEU A 251 -13.78 15.42 0.77
CA LEU A 251 -13.63 15.31 -0.68
C LEU A 251 -14.96 14.90 -1.30
N ARG A 252 -15.34 15.54 -2.40
CA ARG A 252 -16.54 15.15 -3.18
C ARG A 252 -16.17 14.24 -4.32
N CYS A 253 -17.13 13.41 -4.75
CA CYS A 253 -17.01 12.62 -5.96
C CYS A 253 -16.70 13.52 -7.16
N LYS A 254 -15.84 13.05 -8.06
CA LYS A 254 -15.49 13.73 -9.31
C LYS A 254 -15.86 12.86 -10.50
N ARG A 255 -16.38 13.47 -11.55
CA ARG A 255 -16.73 12.77 -12.79
C ARG A 255 -15.47 12.21 -13.43
N ARG A 256 -15.56 10.97 -13.93
CA ARG A 256 -14.47 10.33 -14.68
C ARG A 256 -14.37 10.94 -16.07
N MET A 257 -13.16 11.19 -16.53
CA MET A 257 -12.88 11.63 -17.90
C MET A 257 -12.53 10.36 -18.70
N TYR A 258 -13.42 9.92 -19.58
CA TYR A 258 -13.21 8.76 -20.46
C TYR A 258 -12.99 9.23 -21.90
#